data_AF-A0A9X2SPS2-F1
#
_entry.id   AF-A0A9X2SPS2-F1
#
_cell.length_a   1.000
_cell.length_b   1.000
_cell.length_c   1.000
_cell.angle_alpha   90.00
_cell.angle_beta   90.00
_cell.angle_gamma   90.00
#
_symmetry.space_group_name_H-M   'P 1'
#
loop_
_entity.id
_entity.type
_entity.pdbx_description
1 polymer ?
#
loop_
_entity_poly.entity_id
_entity_poly.type
_entity_poly.pdbx_seq_one_letter_code
_entity_poly.pdbx_strand_id
1 'polypeptide(L)'
;MLNQRALAMLRAVGAGRAELTCSCEPDLRVDGLPCCDQATAHELARAGLIRPARGPVVALGQWTRAELTADGREALAGRLAAA
;
A
#
# COMPACT_ATOMS: atom_id res chain seq x y z
N MET A 1 4.23 14.15 6.11
CA MET A 1 3.05 13.99 7.00
C MET A 1 2.03 13.10 6.32
N LEU A 2 1.51 12.07 7.00
CA LEU A 2 0.45 11.20 6.46
C LEU A 2 -0.93 11.87 6.60
N ASN A 3 -1.60 12.11 5.48
CA ASN A 3 -2.98 12.56 5.45
C ASN A 3 -3.96 11.40 5.77
N GLN A 4 -5.25 11.69 5.94
CA GLN A 4 -6.25 10.66 6.31
C GLN A 4 -6.45 9.60 5.21
N ARG A 5 -6.28 9.95 3.93
CA ARG A 5 -6.38 9.01 2.80
C ARG A 5 -5.24 8.00 2.83
N ALA A 6 -4.01 8.49 3.00
CA ALA A 6 -2.82 7.65 3.16
C ALA A 6 -2.95 6.71 4.36
N LEU A 7 -3.48 7.20 5.49
CA LEU A 7 -3.72 6.36 6.66
C LEU A 7 -4.77 5.26 6.39
N ALA A 8 -5.86 5.58 5.69
CA ALA A 8 -6.87 4.60 5.30
C ALA A 8 -6.30 3.52 4.37
N MET A 9 -5.43 3.89 3.42
CA MET A 9 -4.73 2.93 2.56
C MET A 9 -3.80 2.02 3.37
N LEU A 10 -2.98 2.58 4.27
CA LEU A 10 -2.08 1.78 5.13
C LEU A 10 -2.87 0.80 6.00
N ARG A 11 -4.03 1.20 6.52
CA ARG A 11 -4.94 0.32 7.27
C ARG A 11 -5.50 -0.81 6.39
N ALA A 12 -5.92 -0.50 5.16
CA ALA A 12 -6.43 -1.51 4.22
C ALA A 12 -5.36 -2.53 3.84
N VAL A 13 -4.12 -2.07 3.61
CA VAL A 13 -2.95 -2.94 3.36
C VAL A 13 -2.64 -3.78 4.59
N GLY A 14 -2.60 -3.18 5.79
CA GLY A 14 -2.39 -3.91 7.05
C GLY A 14 -3.47 -4.95 7.34
N ALA A 15 -4.72 -4.71 6.90
CA ALA A 15 -5.82 -5.66 6.98
C ALA A 15 -5.78 -6.74 5.88
N GLY A 16 -4.83 -6.67 4.94
CA GLY A 16 -4.70 -7.62 3.84
C GLY A 16 -5.76 -7.49 2.75
N ARG A 17 -6.48 -6.36 2.69
CA ARG A 17 -7.56 -6.09 1.73
C ARG A 17 -7.09 -5.44 0.44
N ALA A 18 -5.82 -5.05 0.40
CA ALA A 18 -5.25 -4.30 -0.71
C ALA A 18 -4.33 -5.15 -1.58
N GLU A 19 -4.29 -4.80 -2.86
CA GLU A 19 -3.43 -5.40 -3.87
C GLU A 19 -2.71 -4.29 -4.63
N LEU A 20 -1.50 -4.61 -5.10
CA LEU A 20 -0.65 -3.74 -5.92
C LEU A 20 -0.36 -4.41 -7.26
N THR A 21 -0.21 -3.64 -8.32
CA THR A 21 0.39 -4.16 -9.55
C THR A 21 1.89 -4.39 -9.37
N CYS A 22 2.44 -5.42 -10.00
CA CYS A 22 3.88 -5.61 -10.06
C CYS A 22 4.48 -4.61 -11.07
N SER A 23 5.00 -3.47 -10.58
CA SER A 23 5.55 -2.37 -11.39
C SER A 23 6.54 -1.53 -10.56
N CYS A 24 7.34 -0.68 -11.22
CA CYS A 24 8.14 0.36 -10.55
C CYS A 24 7.28 1.52 -10.00
N GLU A 25 6.08 1.69 -10.54
CA GLU A 25 5.05 2.61 -10.06
C GLU A 25 3.75 1.80 -9.98
N PRO A 26 3.46 1.18 -8.83
CA PRO A 26 2.38 0.20 -8.71
C PRO A 26 1.05 0.85 -8.38
N ASP A 27 0.00 0.50 -9.13
CA ASP A 27 -1.37 0.92 -8.82
C ASP A 27 -1.91 0.10 -7.65
N LEU A 28 -2.80 0.70 -6.86
CA LEU A 28 -3.44 0.10 -5.69
C LEU A 28 -4.93 -0.15 -5.94
N ARG A 29 -5.41 -1.31 -5.53
CA ARG A 29 -6.85 -1.59 -5.39
C ARG A 29 -7.15 -2.14 -4.01
N VAL A 30 -8.38 -1.93 -3.56
CA VAL A 30 -8.87 -2.41 -2.27
C VAL A 30 -10.17 -3.17 -2.52
N ASP A 31 -10.25 -4.41 -2.04
CA ASP A 31 -11.38 -5.32 -2.28
C ASP A 31 -11.76 -5.46 -3.77
N GLY A 32 -10.74 -5.52 -4.63
CA GLY A 32 -10.91 -5.64 -6.09
C GLY A 32 -11.26 -4.33 -6.81
N LEU A 33 -11.50 -3.22 -6.11
CA LEU A 33 -11.83 -1.92 -6.70
C LEU A 33 -10.60 -1.01 -6.78
N PRO A 34 -10.27 -0.43 -7.95
CA PRO A 34 -9.18 0.54 -8.08
C PRO A 34 -9.35 1.69 -7.08
N CYS A 35 -8.27 2.02 -6.39
CA CYS A 35 -8.27 3.18 -5.50
C CYS A 35 -8.46 4.46 -6.34
N CYS A 36 -9.32 5.38 -5.88
CA CYS A 36 -9.55 6.64 -6.58
C CYS A 36 -8.38 7.63 -6.48
N ASP A 37 -7.43 7.37 -5.58
CA ASP A 37 -6.27 8.23 -5.32
C ASP A 37 -4.97 7.42 -5.56
N GLN A 38 -4.74 7.08 -6.83
CA GLN A 38 -3.54 6.34 -7.24
C GLN A 38 -2.26 7.13 -6.98
N ALA A 39 -2.31 8.47 -7.07
CA ALA A 39 -1.17 9.32 -6.75
C ALA A 39 -0.68 9.09 -5.31
N THR A 40 -1.58 9.06 -4.32
CA THR A 40 -1.19 8.75 -2.94
C THR A 40 -0.65 7.32 -2.81
N ALA A 41 -1.20 6.35 -3.54
CA ALA A 41 -0.68 4.98 -3.54
C ALA A 41 0.75 4.91 -4.11
N HIS A 42 1.03 5.61 -5.21
CA HIS A 42 2.36 5.72 -5.81
C HIS A 42 3.34 6.35 -4.82
N GLU A 43 2.96 7.42 -4.14
CA GLU A 43 3.80 8.04 -3.10
C GLU A 43 4.10 7.09 -1.94
N LEU A 44 3.11 6.32 -1.46
CA LEU A 44 3.32 5.32 -0.42
C LEU A 44 4.29 4.21 -0.86
N ALA A 45 4.22 3.79 -2.12
CA ALA A 45 5.11 2.79 -2.70
C ALA A 45 6.53 3.34 -2.90
N ARG A 46 6.66 4.57 -3.44
CA ARG A 46 7.95 5.27 -3.62
C ARG A 46 8.63 5.55 -2.28
N ALA A 47 7.85 5.90 -1.25
CA ALA A 47 8.33 6.07 0.13
C ALA A 47 8.68 4.75 0.83
N GLY A 48 8.47 3.60 0.16
CA GLY A 48 8.79 2.29 0.71
C GLY A 48 7.90 1.87 1.89
N LEU A 49 6.72 2.47 2.06
CA LEU A 49 5.79 2.15 3.15
C LEU A 49 4.92 0.93 2.84
N ILE A 50 4.67 0.69 1.54
CA ILE A 50 3.95 -0.47 1.03
C ILE A 50 4.75 -1.13 -0.08
N ARG A 51 4.53 -2.43 -0.29
CA ARG A 51 5.14 -3.17 -1.39
C ARG A 51 4.27 -4.32 -1.86
N PRO A 52 4.46 -4.83 -3.10
CA PRO A 52 3.93 -6.11 -3.51
C PRO A 52 4.42 -7.24 -2.58
N ALA A 53 3.54 -8.20 -2.28
CA ALA A 53 3.87 -9.36 -1.46
C ALA A 53 4.99 -10.18 -2.11
N ARG A 54 5.93 -10.66 -1.29
CA ARG A 54 7.00 -11.54 -1.77
C ARG A 54 6.43 -12.95 -1.93
N GLY A 55 6.11 -13.33 -3.16
CA GLY A 55 5.50 -14.62 -3.51
C GLY A 55 6.13 -15.25 -4.76
N PRO A 56 5.50 -16.30 -5.34
CA PRO A 56 5.92 -16.84 -6.63
C PRO A 56 5.97 -15.74 -7.69
N VAL A 57 6.80 -15.93 -8.73
CA VAL A 57 7.03 -14.93 -9.78
C VAL A 57 5.72 -14.37 -10.32
N VAL A 58 5.42 -13.12 -10.00
CA VAL A 58 4.27 -12.38 -10.53
C VAL A 58 4.73 -11.63 -11.78
N ALA A 59 4.02 -11.80 -12.88
CA ALA A 59 4.36 -11.09 -14.11
C ALA A 59 4.17 -9.57 -13.97
N LEU A 60 4.95 -8.79 -14.72
CA LEU A 60 4.83 -7.34 -14.76
C LEU A 60 3.38 -6.92 -15.08
N GLY A 61 2.85 -5.95 -14.34
CA GLY A 61 1.48 -5.45 -14.48
C GLY A 61 0.39 -6.33 -13.84
N GLN A 62 0.72 -7.54 -13.36
CA GLN A 62 -0.25 -8.37 -12.66
C GLN A 62 -0.45 -7.90 -11.22
N TRP A 63 -1.66 -8.12 -10.69
CA TRP A 63 -2.01 -7.80 -9.32
C TRP A 63 -1.48 -8.87 -8.37
N THR A 64 -0.97 -8.43 -7.22
CA THR A 64 -0.62 -9.29 -6.09
C THR A 64 -0.97 -8.58 -4.80
N ARG A 65 -1.05 -9.34 -3.70
CA ARG A 65 -1.36 -8.80 -2.38
C ARG A 65 -0.37 -7.69 -2.01
N ALA A 66 -0.85 -6.61 -1.43
CA ALA A 66 -0.02 -5.55 -0.87
C ALA A 66 0.39 -5.90 0.58
N GLU A 67 1.61 -5.55 0.95
CA GLU A 67 2.14 -5.69 2.29
C GLU A 67 2.64 -4.35 2.83
N LEU A 68 2.47 -4.12 4.12
CA LEU A 68 3.19 -3.06 4.82
C LEU A 68 4.65 -3.46 4.98
N THR A 69 5.56 -2.51 4.78
CA THR A 69 6.97 -2.68 5.15
C THR A 69 7.15 -2.50 6.66
N ALA A 70 8.39 -2.58 7.15
CA ALA A 70 8.69 -2.19 8.53
C ALA A 70 8.32 -0.71 8.76
N ASP A 71 8.86 0.16 7.91
CA ASP A 71 8.61 1.60 7.93
C ASP A 71 7.13 1.94 7.79
N GLY A 72 6.39 1.22 6.94
CA GLY A 72 4.94 1.37 6.80
C GLY A 72 4.16 1.05 8.08
N ARG A 73 4.59 0.01 8.81
CA ARG A 73 4.00 -0.35 10.12
C ARG A 73 4.32 0.69 11.18
N GLU A 74 5.55 1.18 11.21
CA GLU A 74 5.96 2.23 12.15
C GLU A 74 5.22 3.54 11.90
N ALA A 75 5.11 3.96 10.62
CA ALA A 75 4.38 5.17 10.26
C ALA A 75 2.88 5.07 10.61
N LEU A 76 2.28 3.89 10.42
CA LEU A 76 0.90 3.61 10.83
C LEU A 76 0.74 3.67 12.37
N ALA A 77 1.66 3.07 13.12
CA ALA A 77 1.63 3.05 14.58
C ALA A 77 1.87 4.45 15.18
N GLY A 78 2.87 5.19 14.68
CA GLY A 78 3.16 6.55 15.14
C GLY A 78 2.01 7.53 14.93
N ARG A 79 1.20 7.33 13.88
CA ARG A 79 -0.01 8.13 13.64
C ARG A 79 -1.17 7.75 14.55
N LEU A 80 -1.30 6.48 14.94
CA LEU A 80 -2.28 6.03 15.93
C LEU A 80 -1.93 6.52 17.34
N ALA A 81 -0.65 6.62 17.67
CA ALA A 81 -0.19 7.14 18.97
C ALA A 81 -0.36 8.67 19.11
N ALA A 82 -0.42 9.40 17.98
CA ALA A 82 -0.57 10.85 17.92
C ALA A 82 -2.02 11.32 17.70
N ALA A 83 -3.00 10.41 17.73
CA ALA A 83 -4.43 10.67 17.52
C ALA A 83 -5.21 10.54 18.84
#